data_AF-A0A1C4XVX2-F1
#
_entry.id   AF-A0A1C4XVX2-F1
#
_cell.length_a   1.000
_cell.length_b   1.000
_cell.length_c   1.000
_cell.angle_alpha   90.00
_cell.angle_beta   90.00
_cell.angle_gamma   90.00
#
_symmetry.space_group_name_H-M   'P 1'
#
loop_
_entity.id
_entity.type
_entity.pdbx_description
1 polymer ?
#
loop_
_entity_poly.entity_id
_entity_poly.type
_entity_poly.pdbx_seq_one_letter_code
_entity_poly.pdbx_strand_id
1 'polypeptide(L)'
;MRPGDVGMHLLLAPGRRPPRDFTGAVGPALVRFLFRDPARQRVVVEPDVRNELALRRLERSGFTFDDEIDMPDKRARLAFLTRDRFEALFPAPLPG
;
A
#
# COMPACT_ATOMS: atom_id res chain seq x y z
N MET A 1 6.59 16.07 -0.21
CA MET A 1 5.19 15.72 0.11
C MET A 1 4.26 16.61 -0.68
N ARG A 2 3.15 16.07 -1.22
CA ARG A 2 2.14 16.80 -2.00
C ARG A 2 0.81 16.85 -1.22
N PRO A 3 -0.04 17.87 -1.46
CA PRO A 3 -1.41 17.85 -0.95
C PRO A 3 -2.13 16.56 -1.37
N GLY A 4 -2.82 15.92 -0.43
CA GLY A 4 -3.55 14.67 -0.66
C GLY A 4 -2.72 13.38 -0.56
N ASP A 5 -1.45 13.47 -0.16
CA ASP A 5 -0.65 12.30 0.24
C ASP A 5 -1.14 11.76 1.59
N VAL A 6 -1.30 10.44 1.70
CA VAL A 6 -1.64 9.75 2.95
C VAL A 6 -0.72 8.55 3.19
N GLY A 7 -0.16 8.45 4.40
CA GLY A 7 0.65 7.31 4.81
C GLY A 7 -0.18 6.13 5.31
N MET A 8 0.34 4.91 5.23
CA MET A 8 -0.24 3.76 5.95
C MET A 8 0.83 2.79 6.45
N HIS A 9 0.59 2.21 7.63
CA HIS A 9 1.36 1.08 8.15
C HIS A 9 0.40 -0.03 8.54
N LEU A 10 0.65 -1.25 8.05
CA LEU A 10 -0.18 -2.42 8.32
C LEU A 10 0.64 -3.45 9.11
N LEU A 11 0.27 -3.68 10.37
CA LEU A 11 0.75 -4.79 11.16
C LEU A 11 -0.36 -5.83 11.27
N LEU A 12 -0.07 -7.07 10.84
CA LEU A 12 -0.99 -8.18 10.97
C LEU A 12 -0.49 -9.11 12.08
N ALA A 13 -1.32 -9.34 13.10
CA ALA A 13 -1.02 -10.32 14.13
C ALA A 13 -0.96 -11.73 13.52
N PRO A 14 -0.05 -12.61 13.99
CA PRO A 14 -0.02 -14.01 13.55
C PRO A 14 -1.31 -14.70 14.02
N GLY A 15 -2.25 -14.89 13.09
CA GLY A 15 -3.43 -15.70 13.34
C GLY A 15 -3.05 -17.18 13.47
N ARG A 16 -3.82 -17.97 14.24
CA ARG A 16 -3.61 -19.43 14.36
C ARG A 16 -3.74 -20.16 13.01
N ARG A 17 -4.51 -19.61 12.07
CA ARG A 17 -4.64 -20.01 10.65
C ARG A 17 -5.04 -18.78 9.81
N PRO A 18 -4.10 -17.96 9.32
CA PRO A 18 -4.46 -16.88 8.41
C PRO A 18 -5.02 -17.49 7.11
N PRO A 19 -6.06 -16.89 6.50
CA PRO A 19 -6.48 -17.25 5.15
C PRO A 19 -5.29 -17.22 4.18
N ARG A 20 -5.28 -18.11 3.18
CA ARG A 20 -4.33 -17.97 2.05
C ARG A 20 -4.50 -16.57 1.45
N ASP A 21 -3.39 -15.85 1.29
CA ASP A 21 -3.32 -14.47 0.77
C ASP A 21 -4.08 -13.39 1.58
N PHE A 22 -4.22 -13.56 2.91
CA PHE A 22 -4.85 -12.55 3.77
C PHE A 22 -4.27 -11.14 3.60
N THR A 23 -2.94 -11.04 3.43
CA THR A 23 -2.27 -9.76 3.15
C THR A 23 -2.69 -9.14 1.81
N GLY A 24 -2.89 -9.97 0.78
CA GLY A 24 -3.32 -9.54 -0.54
C GLY A 24 -4.76 -9.07 -0.59
N ALA A 25 -5.60 -9.52 0.35
CA ALA A 25 -6.98 -9.04 0.50
C ALA A 25 -7.08 -7.77 1.37
N VAL A 26 -6.33 -7.71 2.49
CA VAL A 26 -6.41 -6.58 3.43
C VAL A 26 -5.80 -5.31 2.87
N GLY A 27 -4.70 -5.42 2.10
CA GLY A 27 -4.03 -4.25 1.50
C GLY A 27 -4.97 -3.41 0.62
N PRO A 28 -5.56 -3.97 -0.44
CA PRO A 28 -6.50 -3.25 -1.30
C PRO A 28 -7.74 -2.73 -0.56
N ALA A 29 -8.25 -3.47 0.42
CA ALA A 29 -9.38 -3.02 1.24
C ALA A 29 -9.03 -1.76 2.06
N LEU A 30 -7.85 -1.73 2.67
CA LEU A 30 -7.35 -0.56 3.40
C LEU A 30 -7.14 0.63 2.46
N VAL A 31 -6.52 0.42 1.30
CA VAL A 31 -6.32 1.48 0.29
C VAL A 31 -7.66 2.04 -0.19
N ARG A 32 -8.64 1.18 -0.46
CA ARG A 32 -10.01 1.61 -0.83
C ARG A 32 -10.67 2.41 0.27
N PHE A 33 -10.48 2.02 1.54
CA PHE A 33 -10.97 2.80 2.68
C PHE A 33 -10.31 4.18 2.75
N LEU A 34 -8.99 4.27 2.57
CA LEU A 34 -8.28 5.55 2.54
C LEU A 34 -8.86 6.45 1.44
N PHE A 35 -9.04 5.93 0.24
CA PHE A 35 -9.61 6.67 -0.89
C PHE A 35 -11.10 7.01 -0.80
N ARG A 36 -11.81 6.64 0.27
CA ARG A 36 -13.18 7.15 0.52
C ARG A 36 -13.21 8.66 0.74
N ASP A 37 -12.12 9.21 1.25
CA ASP A 37 -11.93 10.66 1.33
C ASP A 37 -11.41 11.16 -0.03
N PRO A 38 -12.18 11.98 -0.77
CA PRO A 38 -11.78 12.48 -2.08
C PRO A 38 -10.56 13.42 -2.02
N ALA A 39 -10.20 13.97 -0.85
CA ALA A 39 -8.99 14.78 -0.71
C ALA A 39 -7.71 13.92 -0.80
N ARG A 40 -7.81 12.60 -0.58
CA ARG A 40 -6.66 11.68 -0.66
C ARG A 40 -6.50 11.19 -2.09
N GLN A 41 -5.34 11.45 -2.67
CA GLN A 41 -5.05 11.20 -4.08
C GLN A 41 -3.89 10.22 -4.27
N ARG A 42 -3.08 10.00 -3.23
CA ARG A 42 -1.92 9.12 -3.29
C ARG A 42 -1.60 8.50 -1.93
N VAL A 43 -1.42 7.19 -1.89
CA VAL A 43 -0.92 6.47 -0.73
C VAL A 43 0.61 6.40 -0.80
N VAL A 44 1.26 6.67 0.32
CA VAL A 44 2.72 6.64 0.49
C VAL A 44 3.08 5.58 1.53
N VAL A 45 4.08 4.75 1.23
CA VAL A 45 4.65 3.79 2.18
C VAL A 45 6.17 3.79 2.12
N GLU A 46 6.80 3.33 3.19
CA GLU A 46 8.26 3.33 3.39
C GLU A 46 8.76 1.95 3.87
N PRO A 47 8.59 0.88 3.06
CA PRO A 47 9.16 -0.44 3.37
C PRO A 47 10.68 -0.37 3.57
N ASP A 48 11.19 -1.19 4.48
CA ASP A 48 12.63 -1.47 4.58
C ASP A 48 13.12 -2.13 3.27
N VAL A 49 14.23 -1.64 2.71
CA VAL A 49 14.86 -2.20 1.49
C VAL A 49 15.21 -3.68 1.62
N ARG A 50 15.44 -4.17 2.84
CA ARG A 50 15.76 -5.57 3.15
C ARG A 50 14.52 -6.46 3.20
N ASN A 51 13.32 -5.89 3.25
CA ASN A 51 12.07 -6.65 3.33
C ASN A 51 11.56 -7.00 1.93
N GLU A 52 12.26 -7.90 1.24
CA GLU A 52 11.89 -8.30 -0.13
C GLU A 52 10.45 -8.79 -0.27
N LEU A 53 9.90 -9.43 0.77
CA LEU A 53 8.53 -9.91 0.78
C LEU A 53 7.53 -8.74 0.76
N ALA A 54 7.80 -7.67 1.53
CA ALA A 54 7.00 -6.46 1.46
C ALA A 54 7.15 -5.75 0.12
N LEU A 55 8.37 -5.67 -0.43
CA LEU A 55 8.61 -5.06 -1.74
C LEU A 55 7.82 -5.79 -2.85
N ARG A 56 7.94 -7.13 -2.94
CA ARG A 56 7.17 -7.93 -3.90
C ARG A 56 5.66 -7.79 -3.74
N ARG A 57 5.16 -7.63 -2.51
CA ARG A 57 3.73 -7.39 -2.26
C ARG A 57 3.29 -6.02 -2.77
N LEU A 58 4.06 -4.97 -2.48
CA LEU A 58 3.75 -3.61 -2.92
C LEU A 58 3.73 -3.50 -4.44
N GLU A 59 4.72 -4.09 -5.11
CA GLU A 59 4.77 -4.16 -6.57
C GLU A 59 3.51 -4.81 -7.16
N ARG A 60 3.14 -5.99 -6.65
CA ARG A 60 1.90 -6.69 -7.06
C ARG A 60 0.62 -5.92 -6.77
N SER A 61 0.61 -5.11 -5.71
CA SER A 61 -0.52 -4.25 -5.35
C SER A 61 -0.57 -2.95 -6.18
N GLY A 62 0.37 -2.76 -7.12
CA GLY A 62 0.39 -1.62 -8.02
C GLY A 62 1.18 -0.42 -7.51
N PHE A 63 1.93 -0.54 -6.41
CA PHE A 63 2.80 0.54 -5.96
C PHE A 63 3.97 0.73 -6.94
N THR A 64 4.36 1.98 -7.16
CA THR A 64 5.58 2.36 -7.87
C THR A 64 6.64 2.79 -6.87
N PHE A 65 7.82 2.20 -6.97
CA PHE A 65 8.94 2.57 -6.11
C PHE A 65 9.62 3.86 -6.59
N ASP A 66 10.15 4.59 -5.63
CA ASP A 66 10.89 5.83 -5.80
C ASP A 66 12.20 5.72 -5.00
N ASP A 67 12.79 6.86 -4.67
CA ASP A 67 14.04 7.00 -3.95
C ASP A 67 14.10 6.21 -2.63
N GLU A 68 15.31 5.76 -2.33
CA GLU A 68 15.67 5.24 -1.02
C GLU A 68 16.04 6.39 -0.09
N ILE A 69 15.56 6.32 1.14
CA ILE A 69 15.82 7.30 2.18
C ILE A 69 16.44 6.61 3.39
N ASP A 70 17.45 7.25 3.97
CA ASP A 70 18.04 6.81 5.22
C ASP A 70 17.18 7.35 6.38
N MET A 71 16.60 6.43 7.16
CA MET A 71 15.89 6.72 8.39
C MET A 71 16.76 6.28 9.58
N PRO A 72 16.51 6.82 10.80
CA PRO A 72 17.34 6.50 11.98
C PRO A 72 17.46 5.00 12.29
N ASP A 73 16.43 4.22 11.96
CA ASP A 73 16.28 2.80 12.28
C ASP A 73 16.46 1.86 11.08
N LYS A 74 16.32 2.37 9.85
CA LYS A 74 16.36 1.56 8.63
C LYS A 74 16.68 2.39 7.39
N ARG A 75 17.12 1.72 6.33
CA ARG A 75 17.08 2.29 4.97
C ARG A 75 15.74 1.90 4.34
N ALA A 76 14.91 2.88 4.04
CA ALA A 76 13.57 2.66 3.50
C ALA A 76 13.53 3.01 2.01
N ARG A 77 12.64 2.37 1.26
CA ARG A 77 12.35 2.73 -0.13
C ARG A 77 10.97 3.32 -0.21
N LEU A 78 10.84 4.57 -0.67
CA LEU A 78 9.53 5.16 -0.86
C LEU A 78 8.77 4.40 -1.95
N ALA A 79 7.48 4.16 -1.70
CA ALA A 79 6.59 3.62 -2.71
C ALA A 79 5.25 4.35 -2.70
N PHE A 80 4.70 4.55 -3.88
CA PHE A 80 3.51 5.35 -4.12
C PHE A 80 2.43 4.56 -4.84
N LEU A 81 1.18 4.79 -4.47
CA LEU A 81 0.02 4.29 -5.21
C LEU A 81 -0.99 5.42 -5.39
N THR A 82 -1.19 5.84 -6.63
CA THR A 82 -2.19 6.87 -6.98
C THR A 82 -3.60 6.28 -6.96
N ARG A 83 -4.60 7.13 -6.71
CA ARG A 83 -6.01 6.77 -6.82
C ARG A 83 -6.33 6.14 -8.17
N ASP A 84 -5.96 6.80 -9.26
CA ASP A 84 -6.26 6.35 -10.62
C ASP A 84 -5.70 4.95 -10.90
N ARG A 85 -4.45 4.71 -10.48
CA ARG A 85 -3.81 3.40 -10.66
C ARG A 85 -4.48 2.33 -9.81
N PHE A 86 -4.87 2.66 -8.58
CA PHE A 86 -5.61 1.75 -7.73
C PHE A 86 -6.97 1.40 -8.32
N GLU A 87 -7.74 2.39 -8.78
CA GLU A 87 -9.06 2.17 -9.38
C GLU A 87 -8.99 1.39 -10.70
N ALA A 88 -7.92 1.53 -11.48
CA ALA A 88 -7.67 0.72 -12.67
C ALA A 88 -7.36 -0.76 -12.35
N LEU A 89 -6.62 -1.03 -11.25
CA LEU A 89 -6.23 -2.38 -10.85
C LEU A 89 -7.29 -3.09 -9.98
N PHE A 90 -8.07 -2.31 -9.23
CA PHE A 90 -9.10 -2.76 -8.30
C PHE A 90 -10.40 -2.00 -8.56
N PRO A 91 -11.03 -2.23 -9.72
CA PRO A 91 -12.28 -1.55 -10.06
C PRO A 91 -13.33 -1.82 -8.99
N ALA A 92 -14.19 -0.82 -8.74
CA ALA A 92 -15.35 -1.02 -7.90
C ALA A 92 -16.18 -2.20 -8.46
N PRO A 93 -16.78 -3.04 -7.60
CA PRO A 93 -17.76 -4.01 -8.07
C PRO A 93 -18.82 -3.27 -8.90
N LEU A 94 -19.15 -3.81 -10.08
CA LEU A 94 -20.23 -3.26 -10.90
C LEU A 94 -21.51 -3.22 -10.06
N PRO A 95 -22.29 -2.12 -10.09
CA PRO A 95 -23.62 -2.15 -9.51
C PRO A 95 -24.43 -3.24 -10.23
N GLY A 96 -24.98 -4.17 -9.44
CA GLY A 96 -25.93 -5.19 -9.93
C GLY A 96 -27.32 -4.62 -10.14
#